data_AF-A0A653TAE2-F1
#
_entry.id   AF-A0A653TAE2-F1
#
_cell.length_a   1.000
_cell.length_b   1.000
_cell.length_c   1.000
_cell.angle_alpha   90.00
_cell.angle_beta   90.00
_cell.angle_gamma   90.00
#
_symmetry.space_group_name_H-M   'P 1'
#
loop_
_entity.id
_entity.type
_entity.pdbx_description
1 polymer ?
#
loop_
_entity_poly.entity_id
_entity_poly.type
_entity_poly.pdbx_seq_one_letter_code
_entity_poly.pdbx_strand_id
1 'polypeptide(L)'
;MNFAPKILIIFSIVIFVFSFGQTTPPIQDSVDIIPVWKVNEIKNIKVKSTTTDIVNNKKTIAKYQYDAHFKILKVDENGYDVEWLFTNAIISKGGDFVVEDNIFSKLENQRILIRISNTGKFVELINRETLQKKTHMIVDELIAKEKNPKIKTEYQIVKALISIKDGFNNTLLKPIGLYYFYFGNHVKLYQKQHNNVTLPNPFDDEVFSAEEIVEMTQLSSDHSSLTIETSKKVPNDKVKKSYINLLTKTKPDQAKQIIQPFKNSEFEFSEKRKQIIDLKNNTVTSGIFNTIMKIGPHSRTSLWEIEGL
;
A
#
# COMPACT_ATOMS: atom_id res chain seq x y z
N MET A 1 15.15 69.60 -49.81
CA MET A 1 15.23 70.02 -48.40
C MET A 1 14.29 69.10 -47.62
N ASN A 2 14.78 68.47 -46.54
CA ASN A 2 14.18 67.39 -45.75
C ASN A 2 14.05 66.02 -46.43
N PHE A 3 14.78 65.02 -45.95
CA PHE A 3 14.23 63.92 -45.14
C PHE A 3 15.37 63.19 -44.38
N ALA A 4 15.04 62.77 -43.16
CA ALA A 4 15.88 62.32 -42.04
C ALA A 4 16.79 61.09 -42.30
N PRO A 5 17.80 60.83 -41.44
CA PRO A 5 18.82 59.80 -41.68
C PRO A 5 18.33 58.39 -41.30
N LYS A 6 18.37 57.48 -42.27
CA LYS A 6 18.22 56.01 -42.09
C LYS A 6 19.53 55.40 -41.56
N ILE A 7 19.91 55.73 -40.32
CA ILE A 7 20.99 55.06 -39.58
C ILE A 7 20.39 54.54 -38.27
N LEU A 8 19.61 53.46 -38.36
CA LEU A 8 19.21 52.66 -37.20
C LEU A 8 18.78 51.22 -37.55
N ILE A 9 19.24 50.64 -38.67
CA ILE A 9 18.78 49.31 -39.13
C ILE A 9 19.94 48.34 -39.51
N ILE A 10 21.20 48.71 -39.30
CA ILE A 10 22.36 47.88 -39.71
C ILE A 10 23.18 47.33 -38.52
N PHE A 11 22.67 47.43 -37.29
CA PHE A 11 23.36 46.86 -36.11
C PHE A 11 22.42 46.05 -35.20
N SER A 12 21.66 45.14 -35.80
CA SER A 12 20.97 44.06 -35.08
C SER A 12 21.02 42.71 -35.80
N ILE A 13 21.89 42.57 -36.82
CA ILE A 13 22.16 41.31 -37.52
C ILE A 13 23.42 40.67 -36.90
N VAL A 14 23.41 40.52 -35.58
CA VAL A 14 24.28 39.62 -34.82
C VAL A 14 23.44 39.23 -33.62
N ILE A 15 22.70 38.12 -33.72
CA ILE A 15 22.19 37.27 -32.62
C ILE A 15 21.19 36.27 -33.27
N PHE A 16 21.37 34.97 -32.95
CA PHE A 16 20.66 33.75 -33.42
C PHE A 16 21.11 33.23 -34.80
N VAL A 17 22.22 32.50 -34.89
CA VAL A 17 22.40 31.09 -34.47
C VAL A 17 21.28 30.20 -35.00
N PHE A 18 21.65 29.34 -35.95
CA PHE A 18 20.94 28.14 -36.33
C PHE A 18 20.42 27.40 -35.09
N SER A 19 19.13 27.51 -34.79
CA SER A 19 18.43 26.48 -34.03
C SER A 19 17.62 25.69 -35.04
N PHE A 20 18.17 24.55 -35.45
CA PHE A 20 17.33 23.43 -35.85
C PHE A 20 16.50 23.07 -34.62
N GLY A 21 15.27 23.57 -34.55
CA GLY A 21 14.28 22.99 -33.66
C GLY A 21 14.06 21.56 -34.12
N GLN A 22 14.76 20.61 -33.49
CA GLN A 22 14.26 19.24 -33.47
C GLN A 22 12.88 19.34 -32.83
N THR A 23 11.83 19.03 -33.60
CA THR A 23 10.55 18.66 -33.01
C THR A 23 10.83 17.40 -32.20
N THR A 24 11.13 17.56 -30.91
CA THR A 24 11.02 16.47 -29.97
C THR A 24 9.62 15.91 -30.19
N PRO A 25 9.44 14.61 -30.51
CA PRO A 25 8.12 14.01 -30.44
C PRO A 25 7.53 14.39 -29.08
N PRO A 26 6.22 14.68 -28.98
CA PRO A 26 5.62 15.07 -27.71
C PRO A 26 6.10 14.08 -26.67
N ILE A 27 6.86 14.57 -25.69
CA ILE A 27 7.25 13.75 -24.55
C ILE A 27 5.91 13.26 -24.02
N GLN A 28 5.72 11.94 -24.05
CA GLN A 28 4.54 11.36 -23.48
C GLN A 28 4.66 11.67 -21.99
N ASP A 29 3.95 12.69 -21.49
CA ASP A 29 4.12 13.25 -20.13
C ASP A 29 3.63 12.28 -19.04
N SER A 30 3.46 11.01 -19.39
CA SER A 30 2.90 9.98 -18.54
C SER A 30 3.25 8.58 -19.05
N VAL A 31 3.20 7.62 -18.13
CA VAL A 31 3.41 6.19 -18.39
C VAL A 31 2.24 5.41 -17.82
N ASP A 32 1.65 4.56 -18.65
CA ASP A 32 0.71 3.52 -18.24
C ASP A 32 1.47 2.27 -17.82
N ILE A 33 1.19 1.77 -16.63
CA ILE A 33 1.85 0.58 -16.09
C ILE A 33 0.89 -0.59 -16.28
N ILE A 34 0.91 -1.20 -17.46
CA ILE A 34 -0.03 -2.27 -17.82
C ILE A 34 0.68 -3.62 -17.70
N PRO A 35 0.07 -4.62 -17.03
CA PRO A 35 0.69 -5.92 -16.94
C PRO A 35 0.67 -6.65 -18.28
N VAL A 36 1.78 -7.29 -18.64
CA VAL A 36 1.96 -8.15 -19.82
C VAL A 36 2.53 -9.50 -19.37
N TRP A 37 1.79 -10.22 -18.53
CA TRP A 37 2.23 -11.51 -18.01
C TRP A 37 1.76 -12.68 -18.87
N LYS A 38 2.52 -13.78 -18.85
CA LYS A 38 2.25 -15.00 -19.61
C LYS A 38 1.76 -16.12 -18.70
N VAL A 39 0.95 -17.02 -19.25
CA VAL A 39 0.54 -18.25 -18.55
C VAL A 39 1.79 -19.02 -18.08
N ASN A 40 1.75 -19.53 -16.85
CA ASN A 40 2.87 -20.20 -16.17
C ASN A 40 4.09 -19.33 -15.85
N GLU A 41 4.02 -18.02 -16.07
CA GLU A 41 5.03 -17.10 -15.55
C GLU A 41 4.99 -17.09 -14.02
N ILE A 42 6.16 -17.17 -13.40
CA ILE A 42 6.33 -17.19 -11.94
C ILE A 42 7.28 -16.07 -11.56
N LYS A 43 6.88 -15.28 -10.57
CA LYS A 43 7.73 -14.26 -9.94
C LYS A 43 7.98 -14.69 -8.50
N ASN A 44 9.26 -14.81 -8.15
CA ASN A 44 9.67 -15.14 -6.80
C ASN A 44 9.83 -13.83 -6.01
N ILE A 45 9.27 -13.78 -4.82
CA ILE A 45 9.18 -12.55 -4.04
C ILE A 45 9.57 -12.88 -2.61
N LYS A 46 10.48 -12.11 -2.05
CA LYS A 46 10.73 -12.13 -0.61
C LYS A 46 9.95 -11.01 0.04
N VAL A 47 9.18 -11.33 1.08
CA VAL A 47 8.39 -10.37 1.84
C VAL A 47 8.93 -10.26 3.26
N LYS A 48 9.07 -9.04 3.75
CA LYS A 48 9.41 -8.73 5.14
C LYS A 48 8.39 -7.74 5.69
N SER A 49 8.06 -7.90 6.95
CA SER A 49 7.26 -6.95 7.71
C SER A 49 7.96 -6.63 9.03
N THR A 50 7.96 -5.36 9.40
CA THR A 50 8.35 -4.89 10.72
C THR A 50 7.22 -4.05 11.28
N THR A 51 6.65 -4.48 12.41
CA THR A 51 5.66 -3.72 13.15
C THR A 51 6.29 -3.18 14.42
N THR A 52 6.22 -1.87 14.61
CA THR A 52 6.66 -1.17 15.82
C THR A 52 5.45 -0.57 16.51
N ASP A 53 5.19 -0.99 17.73
CA ASP A 53 4.19 -0.40 18.60
C ASP A 53 4.87 0.42 19.70
N ILE A 54 4.31 1.57 20.01
CA ILE A 54 4.71 2.39 21.16
C ILE A 54 3.45 2.63 21.98
N VAL A 55 3.43 2.14 23.21
CA VAL A 55 2.33 2.33 24.15
C VAL A 55 2.91 2.88 25.44
N ASN A 56 2.50 4.10 25.82
CA ASN A 56 3.01 4.76 27.04
C ASN A 56 4.54 4.75 27.12
N ASN A 57 5.20 5.13 26.02
CA ASN A 57 6.67 5.12 25.84
C ASN A 57 7.35 3.74 25.89
N LYS A 58 6.62 2.65 26.05
CA LYS A 58 7.16 1.30 25.87
C LYS A 58 7.11 0.93 24.38
N LYS A 59 8.28 0.67 23.80
CA LYS A 59 8.44 0.23 22.42
C LYS A 59 8.45 -1.29 22.34
N THR A 60 7.68 -1.83 21.40
CA THR A 60 7.64 -3.25 21.05
C THR A 60 7.85 -3.43 19.56
N ILE A 61 8.64 -4.43 19.16
CA ILE A 61 9.00 -4.65 17.75
C ILE A 61 8.75 -6.11 17.39
N ALA A 62 7.89 -6.32 16.39
CA ALA A 62 7.65 -7.60 15.76
C ALA A 62 8.21 -7.60 14.34
N LYS A 63 8.74 -8.75 13.93
CA LYS A 63 9.27 -8.94 12.58
C LYS A 63 8.80 -10.28 12.02
N TYR A 64 8.32 -10.22 10.80
CA TYR A 64 7.80 -11.36 10.05
C TYR A 64 8.43 -11.38 8.65
N GLN A 65 8.76 -12.55 8.12
CA GLN A 65 9.25 -12.68 6.75
C GLN A 65 8.80 -14.01 6.14
N TYR A 66 8.68 -14.04 4.82
CA TYR A 66 8.38 -15.25 4.05
C TYR A 66 8.82 -15.09 2.60
N ASP A 67 8.89 -16.21 1.89
CA ASP A 67 9.06 -16.26 0.44
C ASP A 67 7.70 -16.50 -0.21
N ALA A 68 7.47 -15.96 -1.40
CA ALA A 68 6.23 -16.11 -2.14
C ALA A 68 6.45 -16.31 -3.63
N HIS A 69 5.50 -17.01 -4.25
CA HIS A 69 5.40 -17.21 -5.68
C HIS A 69 4.13 -16.52 -6.18
N PHE A 70 4.29 -15.54 -7.07
CA PHE A 70 3.21 -14.95 -7.84
C PHE A 70 3.18 -15.63 -9.21
N LYS A 71 2.25 -16.58 -9.39
CA LYS A 71 2.16 -17.43 -10.58
C LYS A 71 0.91 -17.11 -11.38
N ILE A 72 1.08 -16.90 -12.69
CA ILE A 72 -0.05 -16.73 -13.60
C ILE A 72 -0.60 -18.10 -13.98
N LEU A 73 -1.85 -18.37 -13.60
CA LEU A 73 -2.53 -19.63 -13.92
C LEU A 73 -3.25 -19.56 -15.27
N LYS A 74 -3.88 -18.41 -15.56
CA LYS A 74 -4.69 -18.21 -16.76
C LYS A 74 -4.58 -16.77 -17.23
N VAL A 75 -4.62 -16.57 -18.55
CA VAL A 75 -4.80 -15.27 -19.20
C VAL A 75 -6.00 -15.37 -20.13
N ASP A 76 -6.94 -14.45 -20.03
CA ASP A 76 -8.09 -14.32 -20.94
C ASP A 76 -8.40 -12.84 -21.21
N GLU A 77 -9.43 -12.57 -22.02
CA GLU A 77 -9.84 -11.20 -22.38
C GLU A 77 -10.20 -10.33 -21.16
N ASN A 78 -10.57 -10.95 -20.04
CA ASN A 78 -10.97 -10.28 -18.81
C ASN A 78 -9.79 -10.10 -17.82
N GLY A 79 -8.64 -10.71 -18.09
CA GLY A 79 -7.40 -10.51 -17.33
C GLY A 79 -6.70 -11.81 -16.92
N TYR A 80 -6.28 -11.86 -15.66
CA TYR A 80 -5.33 -12.83 -15.13
C TYR A 80 -5.89 -13.56 -13.90
N ASP A 81 -5.91 -14.89 -13.94
CA ASP A 81 -6.01 -15.68 -12.71
C ASP A 81 -4.60 -15.88 -12.17
N VAL A 82 -4.37 -15.43 -10.94
CA VAL A 82 -3.07 -15.47 -10.29
C VAL A 82 -3.15 -16.30 -9.02
N GLU A 83 -2.17 -17.16 -8.85
CA GLU A 83 -1.87 -17.83 -7.59
C GLU A 83 -0.80 -17.06 -6.83
N TRP A 84 -1.09 -16.77 -5.58
CA TRP A 84 -0.11 -16.41 -4.57
C TRP A 84 0.05 -17.57 -3.60
N LEU A 85 1.26 -18.10 -3.53
CA LEU A 85 1.64 -19.16 -2.59
C LEU A 85 2.83 -18.66 -1.79
N PHE A 86 2.77 -18.74 -0.45
CA PHE A 86 3.89 -18.36 0.39
C PHE A 86 4.39 -19.50 1.27
N THR A 87 5.69 -19.46 1.53
CA THR A 87 6.52 -20.49 2.17
C THR A 87 7.59 -19.86 3.05
N ASN A 88 8.25 -20.66 3.87
CA ASN A 88 9.34 -20.26 4.76
C ASN A 88 8.93 -19.11 5.69
N ALA A 89 7.72 -19.18 6.24
CA ALA A 89 7.18 -18.14 7.11
C ALA A 89 7.92 -18.13 8.46
N ILE A 90 8.62 -17.04 8.76
CA ILE A 90 9.44 -16.88 9.97
C ILE A 90 8.96 -15.67 10.76
N ILE A 91 8.53 -15.93 11.99
CA ILE A 91 8.29 -14.91 13.02
C ILE A 91 9.54 -14.84 13.91
N SER A 92 10.08 -13.65 14.11
CA SER A 92 11.34 -13.48 14.85
C SER A 92 11.22 -13.95 16.29
N LYS A 93 12.11 -14.86 16.70
CA LYS A 93 12.17 -15.37 18.08
C LYS A 93 12.58 -14.25 19.04
N GLY A 94 11.81 -14.04 20.10
CA GLY A 94 12.06 -13.00 21.11
C GLY A 94 11.58 -11.59 20.73
N GLY A 95 10.97 -11.41 19.55
CA GLY A 95 10.21 -10.20 19.23
C GLY A 95 8.85 -10.20 19.91
N ASP A 96 8.25 -9.01 20.03
CA ASP A 96 6.89 -8.88 20.56
C ASP A 96 5.87 -9.54 19.63
N PHE A 97 4.76 -9.96 20.21
CA PHE A 97 3.75 -10.76 19.53
C PHE A 97 2.77 -9.87 18.75
N VAL A 98 2.56 -10.18 17.47
CA VAL A 98 1.52 -9.58 16.61
C VAL A 98 0.60 -10.70 16.14
N VAL A 99 -0.70 -10.56 16.43
CA VAL A 99 -1.73 -11.58 16.14
C VAL A 99 -1.77 -11.91 14.65
N GLU A 100 -1.73 -10.88 13.81
CA GLU A 100 -1.84 -10.99 12.36
C GLU A 100 -0.73 -11.87 11.80
N ASP A 101 0.53 -11.61 12.17
CA ASP A 101 1.69 -12.37 11.72
C ASP A 101 1.60 -13.85 12.14
N ASN A 102 1.08 -14.13 13.34
CA ASN A 102 0.86 -15.50 13.78
C ASN A 102 -0.19 -16.21 12.91
N ILE A 103 -1.32 -15.57 12.64
CA ILE A 103 -2.37 -16.13 11.77
C ILE A 103 -1.81 -16.37 10.37
N PHE A 104 -1.11 -15.40 9.80
CA PHE A 104 -0.48 -15.53 8.48
C PHE A 104 0.50 -16.70 8.42
N SER A 105 1.35 -16.87 9.45
CA SER A 105 2.29 -18.00 9.48
C SER A 105 1.61 -19.37 9.43
N LYS A 106 0.36 -19.48 9.92
CA LYS A 106 -0.42 -20.73 9.88
C LYS A 106 -1.14 -20.96 8.55
N LEU A 107 -1.17 -19.96 7.68
CA LEU A 107 -1.68 -20.05 6.32
C LEU A 107 -0.58 -20.41 5.30
N GLU A 108 0.62 -20.74 5.77
CA GLU A 108 1.71 -21.21 4.91
C GLU A 108 1.27 -22.38 4.02
N ASN A 109 1.77 -22.39 2.78
CA ASN A 109 1.40 -23.35 1.73
C ASN A 109 -0.08 -23.33 1.32
N GLN A 110 -0.88 -22.37 1.79
CA GLN A 110 -2.24 -22.17 1.28
C GLN A 110 -2.19 -21.35 -0.01
N ARG A 111 -2.91 -21.83 -1.03
CA ARG A 111 -3.05 -21.13 -2.30
C ARG A 111 -4.03 -19.98 -2.12
N ILE A 112 -3.63 -18.77 -2.47
CA ILE A 112 -4.50 -17.59 -2.53
C ILE A 112 -4.71 -17.28 -4.01
N LEU A 113 -5.94 -17.42 -4.49
CA LEU A 113 -6.26 -17.28 -5.91
C LEU A 113 -6.96 -15.95 -6.14
N ILE A 114 -6.33 -15.03 -6.84
CA ILE A 114 -6.89 -13.70 -7.14
C ILE A 114 -7.11 -13.52 -8.63
N ARG A 115 -8.14 -12.77 -8.99
CA ARG A 115 -8.39 -12.29 -10.35
C ARG A 115 -7.93 -10.85 -10.44
N ILE A 116 -7.12 -10.56 -11.44
CA ILE A 116 -6.64 -9.22 -11.79
C ILE A 116 -7.15 -8.89 -13.20
N SER A 117 -7.61 -7.67 -13.46
CA SER A 117 -8.06 -7.23 -14.78
C SER A 117 -6.91 -7.20 -15.78
N ASN A 118 -7.23 -7.13 -17.08
CA ASN A 118 -6.25 -6.89 -18.14
C ASN A 118 -5.41 -5.61 -17.92
N THR A 119 -5.96 -4.61 -17.23
CA THR A 119 -5.25 -3.39 -16.85
C THR A 119 -4.40 -3.56 -15.60
N GLY A 120 -4.58 -4.58 -14.77
CA GLY A 120 -3.80 -4.77 -13.53
C GLY A 120 -4.52 -4.42 -12.24
N LYS A 121 -5.83 -4.16 -12.28
CA LYS A 121 -6.65 -3.89 -11.10
C LYS A 121 -7.13 -5.17 -10.45
N PHE A 122 -7.18 -5.20 -9.13
CA PHE A 122 -7.81 -6.29 -8.39
C PHE A 122 -9.31 -6.37 -8.74
N VAL A 123 -9.78 -7.57 -9.05
CA VAL A 123 -11.21 -7.84 -9.31
C VAL A 123 -11.80 -8.60 -8.13
N GLU A 124 -11.23 -9.76 -7.79
CA GLU A 124 -11.74 -10.59 -6.70
C GLU A 124 -10.72 -11.59 -6.16
N LEU A 125 -11.05 -12.14 -4.99
CA LEU A 125 -10.42 -13.32 -4.43
C LEU A 125 -11.27 -14.54 -4.79
N ILE A 126 -10.80 -15.33 -5.75
CA ILE A 126 -11.53 -16.45 -6.38
C ILE A 126 -11.88 -17.52 -5.35
N ASN A 127 -10.95 -17.90 -4.49
CA ASN A 127 -11.15 -18.97 -3.50
C ASN A 127 -11.49 -18.44 -2.10
N ARG A 128 -12.17 -17.29 -2.01
CA ARG A 128 -12.45 -16.57 -0.77
C ARG A 128 -13.09 -17.44 0.30
N GLU A 129 -14.18 -18.14 0.01
CA GLU A 129 -14.93 -18.90 1.01
C GLU A 129 -14.07 -19.99 1.65
N THR A 130 -13.29 -20.70 0.84
CA THR A 130 -12.38 -21.75 1.31
C THR A 130 -11.29 -21.19 2.21
N LEU A 131 -10.68 -20.08 1.77
CA LEU A 131 -9.62 -19.43 2.52
C LEU A 131 -10.15 -18.83 3.83
N GLN A 132 -11.32 -18.19 3.79
CA GLN A 132 -11.98 -17.62 4.97
C GLN A 132 -12.33 -18.71 5.99
N LYS A 133 -12.90 -19.84 5.56
CA LYS A 133 -13.18 -20.99 6.43
C LYS A 133 -11.91 -21.50 7.10
N LYS A 134 -10.82 -21.65 6.33
CA LYS A 134 -9.53 -22.10 6.86
C LYS A 134 -8.95 -21.12 7.88
N THR A 135 -8.99 -19.82 7.58
CA THR A 135 -8.54 -18.78 8.51
C THR A 135 -9.38 -18.77 9.80
N HIS A 136 -10.70 -18.95 9.72
CA HIS A 136 -11.56 -19.08 10.91
C HIS A 136 -11.15 -20.26 11.79
N MET A 137 -10.92 -21.43 11.19
CA MET A 137 -10.46 -22.61 11.94
C MET A 137 -9.13 -22.35 12.66
N ILE A 138 -8.17 -21.72 11.97
CA ILE A 138 -6.87 -21.34 12.55
C ILE A 138 -7.06 -20.39 13.73
N VAL A 139 -7.87 -19.34 13.57
CA VAL A 139 -8.11 -18.36 14.62
C VAL A 139 -8.80 -19.00 15.82
N ASP A 140 -9.76 -19.90 15.61
CA ASP A 140 -10.44 -20.62 16.69
C ASP A 140 -9.49 -21.52 17.47
N GLU A 141 -8.58 -22.23 16.79
CA GLU A 141 -7.54 -23.01 17.46
C GLU A 141 -6.58 -22.13 18.27
N LEU A 142 -6.21 -20.95 17.77
CA LEU A 142 -5.35 -20.00 18.47
C LEU A 142 -6.04 -19.43 19.71
N ILE A 143 -7.32 -19.05 19.60
CA ILE A 143 -8.15 -18.58 20.73
C ILE A 143 -8.27 -19.65 21.81
N ALA A 144 -8.43 -20.92 21.43
CA ALA A 144 -8.57 -22.03 22.37
C ALA A 144 -7.26 -22.32 23.15
N LYS A 145 -6.10 -22.11 22.52
CA LYS A 145 -4.78 -22.35 23.12
C LYS A 145 -4.24 -21.15 23.90
N GLU A 146 -4.73 -19.95 23.62
CA GLU A 146 -4.25 -18.72 24.24
C GLU A 146 -4.70 -18.58 25.70
N LYS A 147 -3.74 -18.38 26.60
CA LYS A 147 -3.97 -18.23 28.04
C LYS A 147 -4.03 -16.76 28.47
N ASN A 148 -3.40 -15.87 27.72
CA ASN A 148 -3.40 -14.44 27.99
C ASN A 148 -4.73 -13.82 27.50
N PRO A 149 -5.58 -13.30 28.41
CA PRO A 149 -6.88 -12.74 28.04
C PRO A 149 -6.79 -11.55 27.07
N LYS A 150 -5.70 -10.78 27.13
CA LYS A 150 -5.47 -9.65 26.22
C LYS A 150 -5.25 -10.15 24.80
N ILE A 151 -4.34 -11.10 24.61
CA ILE A 151 -4.05 -11.68 23.30
C ILE A 151 -5.28 -12.42 22.74
N LYS A 152 -6.02 -13.11 23.62
CA LYS A 152 -7.28 -13.77 23.25
C LYS A 152 -8.31 -12.77 22.69
N THR A 153 -8.45 -11.60 23.32
CA THR A 153 -9.30 -10.51 22.82
C THR A 153 -8.83 -10.02 21.44
N GLU A 154 -7.52 -9.86 21.24
CA GLU A 154 -6.98 -9.44 19.94
C GLU A 154 -7.30 -10.47 18.83
N TYR A 155 -7.20 -11.77 19.09
CA TYR A 155 -7.66 -12.80 18.13
C TYR A 155 -9.16 -12.70 17.82
N GLN A 156 -10.00 -12.42 18.83
CA GLN A 156 -11.44 -12.28 18.62
C GLN A 156 -11.77 -11.06 17.74
N ILE A 157 -11.04 -9.95 17.92
CA ILE A 157 -11.16 -8.77 17.05
C ILE A 157 -10.77 -9.13 15.62
N VAL A 158 -9.64 -9.82 15.44
CA VAL A 158 -9.23 -10.26 14.09
C VAL A 158 -10.26 -11.21 13.49
N LYS A 159 -10.83 -12.15 14.26
CA LYS A 159 -11.91 -13.04 13.80
C LYS A 159 -13.11 -12.26 13.26
N ALA A 160 -13.52 -11.21 13.97
CA ALA A 160 -14.62 -10.35 13.54
C ALA A 160 -14.28 -9.61 12.24
N LEU A 161 -13.07 -9.07 12.11
CA LEU A 161 -12.63 -8.37 10.90
C LEU A 161 -12.59 -9.29 9.68
N ILE A 162 -12.03 -10.50 9.82
CA ILE A 162 -11.95 -11.46 8.71
C ILE A 162 -13.31 -12.08 8.35
N SER A 163 -14.34 -11.89 9.18
CA SER A 163 -15.71 -12.34 8.85
C SER A 163 -16.37 -11.45 7.79
N ILE A 164 -15.95 -10.20 7.68
CA ILE A 164 -16.49 -9.22 6.73
C ILE A 164 -15.67 -9.25 5.42
N LYS A 165 -16.32 -9.06 4.26
CA LYS A 165 -15.66 -9.11 2.94
C LYS A 165 -14.45 -8.19 2.85
N ASP A 166 -14.66 -6.91 3.11
CA ASP A 166 -13.60 -5.91 2.94
C ASP A 166 -12.54 -6.04 4.02
N GLY A 167 -12.92 -6.44 5.24
CA GLY A 167 -11.97 -6.78 6.30
C GLY A 167 -11.06 -7.95 5.90
N PHE A 168 -11.64 -9.02 5.36
CA PHE A 168 -10.87 -10.17 4.87
C PHE A 168 -9.87 -9.77 3.78
N ASN A 169 -10.33 -9.03 2.78
CA ASN A 169 -9.49 -8.59 1.67
C ASN A 169 -8.37 -7.65 2.14
N ASN A 170 -8.70 -6.64 2.95
CA ASN A 170 -7.74 -5.65 3.42
C ASN A 170 -6.71 -6.23 4.39
N THR A 171 -7.10 -7.20 5.22
CA THR A 171 -6.17 -7.88 6.13
C THR A 171 -5.28 -8.84 5.37
N LEU A 172 -5.86 -9.79 4.60
CA LEU A 172 -5.10 -10.91 4.03
C LEU A 172 -4.31 -10.52 2.78
N LEU A 173 -4.88 -9.66 1.93
CA LEU A 173 -4.31 -9.37 0.62
C LEU A 173 -3.32 -8.21 0.65
N LYS A 174 -3.12 -7.54 1.79
CA LYS A 174 -2.20 -6.37 1.92
C LYS A 174 -0.83 -6.59 1.25
N PRO A 175 -0.07 -7.67 1.53
CA PRO A 175 1.23 -7.88 0.89
C PRO A 175 1.12 -8.26 -0.60
N ILE A 176 0.05 -8.94 -1.00
CA ILE A 176 -0.19 -9.29 -2.41
C ILE A 176 -0.48 -8.02 -3.21
N GLY A 177 -1.36 -7.18 -2.66
CA GLY A 177 -1.71 -5.85 -3.16
C GLY A 177 -0.52 -4.92 -3.24
N LEU A 178 0.47 -5.08 -2.36
CA LEU A 178 1.74 -4.37 -2.51
C LEU A 178 2.43 -4.79 -3.80
N TYR A 179 2.59 -6.07 -4.10
CA TYR A 179 3.30 -6.50 -5.31
C TYR A 179 2.68 -5.98 -6.61
N TYR A 180 1.34 -5.97 -6.74
CA TYR A 180 0.70 -5.51 -7.98
C TYR A 180 0.20 -4.06 -7.97
N PHE A 181 0.48 -3.29 -6.91
CA PHE A 181 -0.21 -2.02 -6.62
C PHE A 181 -0.25 -1.03 -7.79
N TYR A 182 0.89 -0.81 -8.47
CA TYR A 182 0.97 0.18 -9.54
C TYR A 182 0.49 -0.33 -10.89
N PHE A 183 0.27 -1.63 -11.08
CA PHE A 183 -0.34 -2.11 -12.33
C PHE A 183 -1.76 -1.52 -12.48
N GLY A 184 -2.04 -1.03 -13.69
CA GLY A 184 -3.28 -0.34 -14.05
C GLY A 184 -3.35 1.10 -13.60
N ASN A 185 -2.23 1.70 -13.19
CA ASN A 185 -2.17 3.13 -12.90
C ASN A 185 -1.47 3.89 -14.02
N HIS A 186 -1.89 5.13 -14.16
CA HIS A 186 -1.34 6.12 -15.06
C HIS A 186 -0.56 7.15 -14.24
N VAL A 187 0.74 7.24 -14.48
CA VAL A 187 1.63 8.10 -13.68
C VAL A 187 2.21 9.18 -14.57
N LYS A 188 2.08 10.44 -14.16
CA LYS A 188 2.68 11.58 -14.86
C LYS A 188 4.18 11.64 -14.61
N LEU A 189 4.94 11.92 -15.67
CA LEU A 189 6.38 12.06 -15.59
C LEU A 189 6.75 13.40 -14.93
N TYR A 190 7.66 13.35 -13.94
CA TYR A 190 8.27 14.53 -13.31
C TYR A 190 7.26 15.52 -12.69
N GLN A 191 6.06 15.06 -12.35
CA GLN A 191 5.01 15.87 -11.73
C GLN A 191 4.41 15.14 -10.53
N LYS A 192 4.05 15.91 -9.50
CA LYS A 192 3.25 15.42 -8.38
C LYS A 192 1.77 15.42 -8.77
N GLN A 193 1.15 14.24 -8.72
CA GLN A 193 -0.29 14.09 -8.91
C GLN A 193 -0.97 14.11 -7.54
N HIS A 194 -1.87 15.07 -7.33
CA HIS A 194 -2.70 15.16 -6.14
C HIS A 194 -4.07 14.56 -6.45
N ASN A 195 -4.45 13.52 -5.70
CA ASN A 195 -5.72 12.84 -5.81
C ASN A 195 -6.48 12.90 -4.49
N ASN A 196 -7.80 12.96 -4.55
CA ASN A 196 -8.65 12.69 -3.40
C ASN A 196 -9.05 11.22 -3.43
N VAL A 197 -8.69 10.47 -2.40
CA VAL A 197 -8.97 9.04 -2.30
C VAL A 197 -9.72 8.72 -1.01
N THR A 198 -10.37 7.57 -0.99
CA THR A 198 -10.95 7.02 0.23
C THR A 198 -10.04 5.95 0.82
N LEU A 199 -9.96 5.91 2.15
CA LEU A 199 -9.27 4.87 2.91
C LEU A 199 -10.25 4.19 3.86
N PRO A 200 -10.09 2.89 4.12
CA PRO A 200 -10.87 2.21 5.16
C PRO A 200 -10.70 2.90 6.51
N ASN A 201 -11.79 3.02 7.26
CA ASN A 201 -11.77 3.54 8.62
C ASN A 201 -11.88 2.35 9.59
N PRO A 202 -10.88 2.12 10.45
CA PRO A 202 -10.92 1.01 11.40
C PRO A 202 -11.78 1.30 12.64
N PHE A 203 -12.33 2.51 12.79
CA PHE A 203 -13.04 2.94 14.00
C PHE A 203 -14.53 3.21 13.79
N ASP A 204 -15.00 3.30 12.55
CA ASP A 204 -16.40 3.52 12.21
C ASP A 204 -16.69 2.95 10.81
N ASP A 205 -17.96 2.81 10.46
CA ASP A 205 -18.37 2.24 9.16
C ASP A 205 -18.17 3.24 7.99
N GLU A 206 -17.92 4.51 8.29
CA GLU A 206 -17.64 5.56 7.30
C GLU A 206 -16.17 5.57 6.89
N VAL A 207 -15.88 5.47 5.59
CA VAL A 207 -14.50 5.60 5.06
C VAL A 207 -13.88 6.97 5.34
N PHE A 208 -12.55 7.01 5.46
CA PHE A 208 -11.82 8.27 5.52
C PHE A 208 -11.63 8.88 4.13
N SER A 209 -11.82 10.20 4.02
CA SER A 209 -11.25 10.97 2.91
C SER A 209 -9.77 11.25 3.19
N ALA A 210 -8.92 11.06 2.20
CA ALA A 210 -7.48 11.25 2.28
C ALA A 210 -6.96 11.99 1.04
N GLU A 211 -5.93 12.81 1.24
CA GLU A 211 -5.12 13.31 0.14
C GLU A 211 -4.09 12.25 -0.21
N GLU A 212 -4.00 11.90 -1.49
CA GLU A 212 -2.96 11.07 -2.07
C GLU A 212 -2.06 11.92 -2.96
N ILE A 213 -0.75 11.77 -2.80
CA ILE A 213 0.27 12.37 -3.68
C ILE A 213 1.04 11.23 -4.33
N VAL A 214 1.06 11.17 -5.66
CA VAL A 214 1.82 10.20 -6.45
C VAL A 214 2.90 10.93 -7.25
N GLU A 215 4.11 10.40 -7.24
CA GLU A 215 5.25 10.98 -7.95
C GLU A 215 6.14 9.88 -8.53
N MET A 216 6.47 9.98 -9.82
CA MET A 216 7.56 9.20 -10.39
C MET A 216 8.88 9.91 -10.07
N THR A 217 9.66 9.35 -9.16
CA THR A 217 10.90 9.96 -8.66
C THR A 217 12.12 9.63 -9.49
N GLN A 218 12.07 8.55 -10.27
CA GLN A 218 13.18 8.11 -11.12
C GLN A 218 12.68 7.34 -12.34
N LEU A 219 13.32 7.57 -13.49
CA LEU A 219 13.25 6.74 -14.70
C LEU A 219 14.68 6.41 -15.10
N SER A 220 14.99 5.13 -15.36
CA SER A 220 16.34 4.74 -15.78
C SER A 220 16.67 5.32 -17.17
N SER A 221 17.96 5.52 -17.45
CA SER A 221 18.39 6.16 -18.71
C SER A 221 18.05 5.35 -19.96
N ASP A 222 17.87 4.04 -19.82
CA ASP A 222 17.42 3.12 -20.86
C ASP A 222 15.88 2.91 -20.86
N HIS A 223 15.17 3.64 -20.00
CA HIS A 223 13.72 3.54 -19.77
C HIS A 223 13.24 2.10 -19.43
N SER A 224 14.12 1.24 -18.91
CA SER A 224 13.77 -0.13 -18.53
C SER A 224 13.17 -0.24 -17.14
N SER A 225 13.34 0.77 -16.28
CA SER A 225 12.79 0.78 -14.94
C SER A 225 12.36 2.16 -14.48
N LEU A 226 11.37 2.19 -13.58
CA LEU A 226 10.88 3.41 -12.96
C LEU A 226 10.70 3.23 -11.45
N THR A 227 10.79 4.34 -10.71
CA THR A 227 10.49 4.41 -9.29
C THR A 227 9.31 5.33 -9.04
N ILE A 228 8.30 4.84 -8.31
CA ILE A 228 7.11 5.61 -7.96
C ILE A 228 6.92 5.63 -6.47
N GLU A 229 6.73 6.83 -5.94
CA GLU A 229 6.40 7.07 -4.55
C GLU A 229 4.97 7.57 -4.43
N THR A 230 4.23 7.00 -3.47
CA THR A 230 2.88 7.45 -3.13
C THR A 230 2.85 7.78 -1.65
N SER A 231 2.21 8.89 -1.29
CA SER A 231 1.88 9.18 0.10
C SER A 231 0.39 9.45 0.23
N LYS A 232 -0.23 8.95 1.31
CA LYS A 232 -1.61 9.24 1.67
C LYS A 232 -1.67 9.76 3.08
N LYS A 233 -2.53 10.74 3.32
CA LYS A 233 -2.74 11.26 4.67
C LYS A 233 -4.22 11.59 4.90
N VAL A 234 -4.76 11.04 5.98
CA VAL A 234 -6.08 11.44 6.49
C VAL A 234 -5.91 12.69 7.35
N PRO A 235 -6.80 13.69 7.23
CA PRO A 235 -6.81 14.83 8.14
C PRO A 235 -6.89 14.39 9.62
N ASN A 236 -5.99 14.92 10.45
CA ASN A 236 -5.83 14.47 11.84
C ASN A 236 -7.12 14.60 12.67
N ASP A 237 -7.93 15.63 12.40
CA ASP A 237 -9.22 15.87 13.05
C ASP A 237 -10.24 14.76 12.74
N LYS A 238 -10.24 14.22 11.51
CA LYS A 238 -11.11 13.11 11.10
C LYS A 238 -10.74 11.83 11.83
N VAL A 239 -9.45 11.51 11.92
CA VAL A 239 -8.96 10.35 12.69
C VAL A 239 -9.36 10.47 14.15
N LYS A 240 -9.11 11.64 14.76
CA LYS A 240 -9.47 11.92 16.16
C LYS A 240 -10.97 11.79 16.41
N LYS A 241 -11.80 12.39 15.56
CA LYS A 241 -13.26 12.33 15.67
C LYS A 241 -13.75 10.89 15.61
N SER A 242 -13.28 10.12 14.64
CA SER A 242 -13.70 8.72 14.47
C SER A 242 -13.31 7.85 15.66
N TYR A 243 -12.09 8.02 16.18
CA TYR A 243 -11.63 7.26 17.34
C TYR A 243 -12.40 7.63 18.62
N ILE A 244 -12.63 8.93 18.86
CA ILE A 244 -13.43 9.37 20.01
C ILE A 244 -14.86 8.83 19.90
N ASN A 245 -15.47 8.87 18.71
CA ASN A 245 -16.81 8.31 18.48
C ASN A 245 -16.88 6.81 18.82
N LEU A 246 -15.88 6.01 18.46
CA LEU A 246 -15.81 4.60 18.83
C LEU A 246 -15.82 4.42 20.35
N LEU A 247 -14.99 5.18 21.06
CA LEU A 247 -14.88 5.07 22.52
C LEU A 247 -16.16 5.55 23.24
N THR A 248 -16.81 6.60 22.75
CA THR A 248 -18.05 7.10 23.36
C THR A 248 -19.26 6.21 23.03
N LYS A 249 -19.31 5.59 21.84
CA LYS A 249 -20.33 4.58 21.49
C LYS A 249 -20.22 3.34 22.40
N THR A 250 -19.01 2.92 22.74
CA THR A 250 -18.77 1.72 23.57
C THR A 250 -18.98 1.94 25.07
N LYS A 251 -18.77 3.17 25.56
CA LYS A 251 -19.00 3.55 26.97
C LYS A 251 -19.62 4.96 27.09
N PRO A 252 -20.92 5.12 26.78
CA PRO A 252 -21.57 6.44 26.73
C PRO A 252 -21.47 7.22 28.03
N ASP A 253 -21.65 6.55 29.17
CA ASP A 253 -21.64 7.16 30.51
C ASP A 253 -20.28 7.73 30.91
N GLN A 254 -19.20 7.31 30.23
CA GLN A 254 -17.83 7.74 30.48
C GLN A 254 -17.31 8.72 29.43
N ALA A 255 -18.15 9.19 28.49
CA ALA A 255 -17.72 9.99 27.35
C ALA A 255 -16.86 11.21 27.71
N LYS A 256 -17.25 11.97 28.74
CA LYS A 256 -16.48 13.14 29.21
C LYS A 256 -15.10 12.76 29.74
N GLN A 257 -14.99 11.65 30.46
CA GLN A 257 -13.72 11.13 31.00
C GLN A 257 -12.83 10.57 29.89
N ILE A 258 -13.43 9.95 28.87
CA ILE A 258 -12.76 9.42 27.68
C ILE A 258 -12.17 10.53 26.82
N ILE A 259 -12.89 11.63 26.59
CA ILE A 259 -12.46 12.71 25.69
C ILE A 259 -11.27 13.49 26.27
N GLN A 260 -11.24 13.68 27.59
CA GLN A 260 -10.31 14.60 28.23
C GLN A 260 -8.81 14.27 27.99
N PRO A 261 -8.36 13.00 28.09
CA PRO A 261 -6.99 12.60 27.74
C PRO A 261 -6.59 12.89 26.28
N PHE A 262 -7.55 12.92 25.35
CA PHE A 262 -7.26 13.06 23.92
C PHE A 262 -7.32 14.50 23.41
N LYS A 263 -7.64 15.49 24.26
CA LYS A 263 -7.75 16.90 23.83
C LYS A 263 -6.47 17.41 23.16
N ASN A 264 -5.31 17.14 23.76
CA ASN A 264 -4.00 17.58 23.27
C ASN A 264 -3.16 16.43 22.69
N SER A 265 -3.79 15.28 22.46
CA SER A 265 -3.13 14.11 21.89
C SER A 265 -2.90 14.30 20.40
N GLU A 266 -1.76 13.80 19.91
CA GLU A 266 -1.49 13.71 18.48
C GLU A 266 -2.30 12.58 17.85
N PHE A 267 -2.84 12.85 16.67
CA PHE A 267 -3.50 11.87 15.82
C PHE A 267 -2.88 11.91 14.44
N GLU A 268 -2.63 10.74 13.87
CA GLU A 268 -2.11 10.60 12.51
C GLU A 268 -2.59 9.29 11.94
N PHE A 269 -3.03 9.31 10.69
CA PHE A 269 -3.12 8.11 9.88
C PHE A 269 -2.55 8.42 8.50
N SER A 270 -1.40 7.81 8.19
CA SER A 270 -0.69 8.05 6.95
C SER A 270 -0.12 6.76 6.36
N GLU A 271 -0.02 6.75 5.05
CA GLU A 271 0.55 5.66 4.26
C GLU A 271 1.63 6.21 3.34
N LYS A 272 2.75 5.52 3.22
CA LYS A 272 3.80 5.83 2.25
C LYS A 272 4.19 4.57 1.52
N ARG A 273 4.27 4.64 0.19
CA ARG A 273 4.71 3.54 -0.67
C ARG A 273 5.83 4.00 -1.56
N LYS A 274 6.73 3.10 -1.88
CA LYS A 274 7.76 3.24 -2.91
C LYS A 274 7.84 1.93 -3.66
N GLN A 275 7.85 1.94 -4.99
CA GLN A 275 8.12 0.75 -5.78
C GLN A 275 9.08 1.04 -6.91
N ILE A 276 9.92 0.06 -7.21
CA ILE A 276 10.78 0.02 -8.38
C ILE A 276 10.20 -1.06 -9.30
N ILE A 277 9.85 -0.66 -10.51
CA ILE A 277 9.22 -1.52 -11.51
C ILE A 277 10.19 -1.66 -12.68
N ASP A 278 10.50 -2.90 -13.03
CA ASP A 278 11.17 -3.25 -14.28
C ASP A 278 10.09 -3.40 -15.36
N LEU A 279 10.08 -2.46 -16.30
CA LEU A 279 9.12 -2.38 -17.39
C LEU A 279 9.40 -3.43 -18.47
N LYS A 280 10.65 -3.87 -18.63
CA LYS A 280 11.02 -4.90 -19.62
C LYS A 280 10.53 -6.27 -19.21
N ASN A 281 10.68 -6.59 -17.92
CA ASN A 281 10.24 -7.87 -17.34
C ASN A 281 8.87 -7.80 -16.67
N ASN A 282 8.24 -6.62 -16.73
CA ASN A 282 6.92 -6.32 -16.19
C ASN A 282 6.75 -6.82 -14.74
N THR A 283 7.71 -6.46 -13.89
CA THR A 283 7.84 -7.00 -12.53
C THR A 283 8.21 -5.90 -11.54
N VAL A 284 7.73 -6.03 -10.30
CA VAL A 284 8.20 -5.18 -9.20
C VAL A 284 9.48 -5.80 -8.65
N THR A 285 10.60 -5.08 -8.72
CA THR A 285 11.91 -5.55 -8.22
C THR A 285 12.09 -5.21 -6.75
N SER A 286 11.52 -4.09 -6.30
CA SER A 286 11.50 -3.70 -4.90
C SER A 286 10.26 -2.89 -4.57
N GLY A 287 9.74 -3.04 -3.37
CA GLY A 287 8.61 -2.27 -2.90
C GLY A 287 8.65 -2.08 -1.39
N ILE A 288 8.25 -0.91 -0.95
CA ILE A 288 8.10 -0.56 0.46
C ILE A 288 6.70 -0.01 0.66
N PHE A 289 6.07 -0.39 1.77
CA PHE A 289 4.82 0.18 2.24
C PHE A 289 4.87 0.40 3.74
N ASN A 290 4.85 1.67 4.14
CA ASN A 290 4.86 2.10 5.51
C ASN A 290 3.50 2.69 5.88
N THR A 291 2.85 2.13 6.90
CA THR A 291 1.63 2.68 7.50
C THR A 291 1.97 3.23 8.88
N ILE A 292 1.58 4.47 9.17
CA ILE A 292 1.72 5.09 10.49
C ILE A 292 0.32 5.40 11.03
N MET A 293 0.08 4.96 12.25
CA MET A 293 -1.13 5.29 13.01
C MET A 293 -0.72 5.80 14.38
N LYS A 294 -1.08 7.06 14.70
CA LYS A 294 -0.91 7.66 16.03
C LYS A 294 -2.28 8.00 16.59
N ILE A 295 -2.52 7.58 17.84
CA ILE A 295 -3.77 7.73 18.56
C ILE A 295 -3.42 8.07 20.01
N GLY A 296 -3.11 9.34 20.28
CA GLY A 296 -2.66 9.80 21.59
C GLY A 296 -1.41 9.07 22.07
N PRO A 297 -1.44 8.36 23.22
CA PRO A 297 -0.24 7.70 23.76
C PRO A 297 0.12 6.39 23.04
N HIS A 298 -0.67 6.00 22.04
CA HIS A 298 -0.44 4.82 21.22
C HIS A 298 0.05 5.24 19.84
N SER A 299 1.12 4.63 19.36
CA SER A 299 1.46 4.66 17.95
C SER A 299 1.85 3.29 17.43
N ARG A 300 1.46 3.00 16.20
CA ARG A 300 1.81 1.80 15.46
C ARG A 300 2.40 2.22 14.12
N THR A 301 3.57 1.67 13.80
CA THR A 301 4.18 1.78 12.49
C THR A 301 4.32 0.37 11.91
N SER A 302 3.78 0.13 10.72
CA SER A 302 3.89 -1.14 10.02
C SER A 302 4.62 -0.92 8.70
N LEU A 303 5.83 -1.47 8.59
CA LEU A 303 6.66 -1.43 7.40
C LEU A 303 6.59 -2.79 6.72
N TRP A 304 6.19 -2.81 5.45
CA TRP A 304 6.23 -3.97 4.58
C TRP A 304 7.24 -3.73 3.47
N GLU A 305 8.06 -4.72 3.19
CA GLU A 305 9.09 -4.68 2.16
C GLU A 305 8.93 -5.90 1.28
N ILE A 306 9.03 -5.71 -0.03
CA ILE A 306 9.06 -6.77 -1.03
C ILE A 306 10.32 -6.63 -1.88
N GLU A 307 10.89 -7.77 -2.25
CA GLU A 307 12.06 -7.88 -3.10
C GLU A 307 11.76 -8.97 -4.13
N GLY A 308 11.75 -8.60 -5.41
CA GLY A 308 11.64 -9.55 -6.52
C GLY A 308 12.97 -10.26 -6.72
N LEU A 309 12.94 -11.59 -6.78
CA LEU A 309 14.10 -12.47 -6.94
C LEU A 309 14.19 -13.00 -8.38
#